data_AF-A0AAU6IK07-F1
#
_entry.id   AF-A0AAU6IK07-F1
#
_cell.length_a   1.000
_cell.length_b   1.000
_cell.length_c   1.000
_cell.angle_alpha   90.00
_cell.angle_beta   90.00
_cell.angle_gamma   90.00
#
_symmetry.space_group_name_H-M   'P 1'
#
loop_
_entity.id
_entity.type
_entity.pdbx_description
1 polymer ?
#
loop_
_entity_poly.entity_id
_entity_poly.type
_entity_poly.pdbx_seq_one_letter_code
_entity_poly.pdbx_strand_id
1 'polypeptide(L)' 'MSDAASPQPALIEGPVSIARLHAEACFYCGAVTKTLHSAGHVTLARQDRVWPIVTCGCRSQAVAS' A
#
# COMPACT_ATOMS: atom_id res chain seq x y z
N MET A 1 -28.47 -1.97 -2.41
CA MET A 1 -27.22 -2.72 -2.25
C MET A 1 -26.11 -1.74 -2.58
N SER A 2 -25.36 -1.29 -1.58
CA SER A 2 -24.26 -0.34 -1.81
C SER A 2 -23.09 -1.14 -2.37
N ASP A 3 -22.77 -0.93 -3.65
CA ASP A 3 -21.52 -1.39 -4.25
C ASP A 3 -20.37 -0.68 -3.51
N ALA A 4 -19.83 -1.34 -2.49
CA ALA A 4 -18.57 -0.95 -1.90
C ALA A 4 -17.52 -1.24 -2.97
N ALA A 5 -17.22 -0.23 -3.80
CA ALA A 5 -16.18 -0.32 -4.82
C ALA A 5 -14.92 -0.89 -4.17
N SER A 6 -14.60 -2.14 -4.52
CA SER A 6 -13.35 -2.77 -4.08
C SER A 6 -12.22 -1.82 -4.47
N PRO A 7 -11.37 -1.39 -3.52
CA PRO A 7 -10.27 -0.48 -3.83
C PRO A 7 -9.44 -1.11 -4.93
N GLN A 8 -9.45 -0.48 -6.11
CA GLN A 8 -8.65 -0.92 -7.25
C GLN A 8 -7.18 -0.90 -6.82
N PRO A 9 -6.42 -1.99 -7.01
CA PRO A 9 -5.03 -2.04 -6.59
C PRO A 9 -4.24 -0.93 -7.28
N ALA A 10 -3.59 -0.06 -6.50
CA ALA A 10 -2.70 0.94 -7.07
C ALA A 10 -1.49 0.24 -7.70
N LEU A 11 -1.28 0.45 -9.00
CA LEU A 11 -0.11 -0.07 -9.71
C LEU A 11 1.11 0.77 -9.38
N ILE A 12 2.22 0.14 -9.01
CA ILE A 12 3.51 0.83 -8.85
C ILE A 12 4.44 0.53 -10.01
N GLU A 13 4.94 1.60 -10.62
CA GLU A 13 6.00 1.59 -11.61
C GLU A 13 7.32 2.04 -10.92
N GLY A 14 8.17 1.10 -10.52
CA GLY A 14 9.47 1.38 -9.92
C GLY A 14 9.94 0.37 -8.87
N PRO A 15 11.20 0.49 -8.38
CA PRO A 15 11.74 -0.41 -7.36
C PRO A 15 11.06 -0.18 -6.01
N VAL A 16 10.42 -1.21 -5.47
CA VAL A 16 9.84 -1.23 -4.12
C VAL A 16 10.67 -2.14 -3.23
N SER A 17 11.06 -1.63 -2.05
CA SER A 17 11.76 -2.44 -1.05
C SER A 17 10.91 -3.64 -0.61
N ILE A 18 11.52 -4.81 -0.47
CA ILE A 18 10.85 -6.03 -0.02
C ILE A 18 10.13 -5.85 1.32
N ALA A 19 10.71 -5.08 2.26
CA ALA A 19 10.09 -4.79 3.55
C ALA A 19 8.75 -4.03 3.40
N ARG A 20 8.61 -3.19 2.36
CA ARG A 20 7.34 -2.48 2.09
C ARG A 20 6.29 -3.40 1.48
N LEU A 21 6.70 -4.39 0.66
CA LEU A 21 5.80 -5.37 0.06
C LEU A 21 5.28 -6.39 1.06
N HIS A 22 6.09 -6.73 2.07
CA HIS A 22 5.73 -7.67 3.13
C HIS A 22 5.02 -7.01 4.33
N ALA A 23 4.59 -5.75 4.20
CA ALA A 23 3.94 -4.98 5.26
C ALA A 23 4.78 -4.83 6.55
N GLU A 24 6.10 -4.86 6.44
CA GLU A 24 7.05 -4.69 7.56
C GLU A 24 7.54 -3.24 7.72
N ALA A 25 7.30 -2.41 6.70
CA ALA A 25 7.65 -0.99 6.70
C ALA A 25 6.49 -0.16 6.14
N CYS A 26 6.37 1.08 6.63
CA CYS A 26 5.45 2.05 6.04
C CYS A 26 5.70 2.17 4.53
N PHE A 27 4.67 1.94 3.73
CA PHE A 27 4.77 1.88 2.29
C PHE A 27 5.31 3.18 1.66
N TYR A 28 4.95 4.32 2.25
CA TYR A 28 5.35 5.64 1.74
C TYR A 28 6.71 6.08 2.26
N CYS A 29 6.92 6.14 3.57
CA CYS A 29 8.14 6.69 4.16
C CYS A 29 9.20 5.65 4.56
N GLY A 30 8.87 4.35 4.50
CA GLY A 30 9.79 3.26 4.87
C GLY A 30 10.02 3.08 6.37
N ALA A 31 9.29 3.78 7.25
CA ALA A 31 9.44 3.63 8.70
C ALA A 31 9.07 2.22 9.18
N VAL A 32 9.96 1.60 9.97
CA VAL A 32 9.77 0.27 10.59
C VAL A 32 9.51 0.34 12.10
N THR A 33 9.82 1.47 12.73
CA THR A 33 9.72 1.65 14.20
C THR A 33 8.41 2.28 14.65
N LYS A 34 7.58 2.74 13.70
CA LYS A 34 6.27 3.35 14.01
C LYS A 34 5.19 2.29 14.02
N THR A 35 4.10 2.55 14.75
CA THR A 35 2.88 1.75 14.61
C THR A 35 2.40 1.81 13.16
N LEU A 36 2.16 0.65 12.58
CA LEU A 36 1.72 0.49 11.20
C LEU A 36 0.26 0.05 11.18
N HIS A 37 -0.53 0.65 10.30
CA HIS A 37 -1.95 0.35 10.12
C HIS A 37 -2.18 -0.14 8.69
N SER A 38 -3.11 -1.07 8.52
CA SER A 38 -3.55 -1.54 7.20
C SER A 38 -4.03 -0.37 6.35
N ALA A 39 -3.53 -0.29 5.11
CA ALA A 39 -3.83 0.81 4.19
C ALA A 39 -4.36 0.33 2.82
N GLY A 40 -4.53 -0.98 2.65
CA GLY A 40 -5.04 -1.58 1.41
C GLY A 40 -4.06 -2.58 0.80
N HIS A 41 -4.11 -2.71 -0.53
CA HIS A 41 -3.28 -3.64 -1.29
C HIS A 41 -2.77 -3.01 -2.59
N VAL A 42 -1.66 -3.51 -3.10
CA VAL A 42 -1.07 -3.11 -4.38
C VAL A 42 -0.69 -4.32 -5.22
N THR A 43 -0.58 -4.09 -6.52
CA THR A 43 -0.02 -5.06 -7.47
C THR A 43 1.19 -4.41 -8.11
N LEU A 44 2.26 -5.18 -8.29
CA LEU A 44 3.45 -4.68 -8.99
C LEU A 44 3.31 -4.95 -10.50
N ALA A 45 3.75 -4.00 -11.32
CA ALA A 45 3.74 -4.19 -12.76
C ALA A 45 4.50 -5.47 -13.14
N ARG A 46 3.90 -6.28 -14.02
CA ARG A 46 4.44 -7.58 -14.47
C ARG A 46 4.53 -8.65 -13.38
N GLN A 47 3.85 -8.46 -12.24
CA GLN A 47 3.68 -9.49 -11.23
C GLN A 47 2.18 -9.68 -10.96
N ASP A 48 1.68 -10.90 -11.06
CA ASP A 48 0.28 -11.22 -10.75
C ASP A 48 0.03 -11.43 -9.24
N ARG A 49 0.91 -10.87 -8.41
CA ARG A 49 0.85 -11.00 -6.95
C ARG A 49 0.33 -9.72 -6.31
N VAL A 50 -0.69 -9.89 -5.47
CA VAL A 50 -1.24 -8.85 -4.61
C VAL A 50 -0.44 -8.79 -3.31
N TRP A 51 -0.06 -7.58 -2.92
CA TRP A 51 0.74 -7.31 -1.72
C TRP A 51 -0.03 -6.41 -0.76
N PRO A 52 -0.08 -6.73 0.54
CA PRO A 52 -0.67 -5.83 1.53
C PRO A 52 0.22 -4.58 1.68
N ILE A 53 -0.42 -3.44 1.91
CA ILE A 53 0.28 -2.21 2.26
C ILE A 53 -0.10 -1.75 3.66
N VAL A 54 0.88 -1.24 4.38
CA VAL A 54 0.70 -0.61 5.68
C VAL A 54 1.27 0.80 5.67
N THR A 55 0.69 1.68 6.47
CA THR A 55 1.12 3.07 6.61
C THR A 55 1.27 3.42 8.08
N CYS A 56 2.23 4.28 8.40
CA CYS A 56 2.34 4.90 9.72
C CYS A 56 1.51 6.19 9.83
N GLY A 57 0.60 6.45 8.87
CA GLY A 57 -0.17 7.69 8.79
C GLY A 57 0.63 8.91 8.28
N CYS A 58 1.84 8.72 7.74
CA CYS A 58 2.64 9.85 7.21
C CYS A 58 2.04 10.46 5.94
N ARG A 59 1.16 9.73 5.26
CA ARG A 59 0.43 10.20 4.08
C ARG A 59 -1.06 10.13 4.40
N SER A 60 -1.52 11.12 5.16
CA SER A 60 -2.94 11.41 5.34
C SER A 60 -3.44 12.10 4.07
N GLN A 61 -4.35 11.47 3.33
CA GLN A 61 -5.00 11.98 2.11
C GLN A 61 -4.14 12.08 0.84
N ALA A 62 -4.39 11.16 -0.08
CA ALA A 62 -4.47 11.44 -1.52
C ALA A 62 -5.24 10.28 -2.18
N VAL A 63 -6.51 10.12 -1.79
CA VAL A 63 -7.49 9.38 -2.60
C VAL A 63 -8.71 10.28 -2.71
N ALA A 64 -8.58 11.31 -3.54
CA ALA A 64 -9.69 12.12 -3.99
C ALA A 64 -9.42 12.50 -5.45
N SER A 65 -10.37 12.16 -6.30
CA SER A 65 -10.48 12.38 -7.75
C SER A 65 -9.84 11.32 -8.64
#